data_AF-A0A377W083-F1
#
_entry.id   AF-A0A377W083-F1
#
_cell.length_a   1.000
_cell.length_b   1.000
_cell.length_c   1.000
_cell.angle_alpha   90.00
_cell.angle_beta   90.00
_cell.angle_gamma   90.00
#
_symmetry.space_group_name_H-M   'P 1'
#
loop_
_entity.id
_entity.type
_entity.pdbx_description
1 polymer ?
#
loop_
_entity_poly.entity_id
_entity_poly.type
_entity_poly.pdbx_seq_one_letter_code
_entity_poly.pdbx_strand_id
1 'polypeptide(L)' 'MEGEAVARCTGGLICGAQRKESLKHFVSRRALDVDGMGDKIIDQLVEKEYVHTPADLFRLTAGN' A
#
# COMPACT_ATOMS: atom_id res chain seq x y z
N MET A 1 6.14 16.11 19.17
CA MET A 1 6.68 14.78 19.53
C MET A 1 6.95 14.62 21.02
N GLU A 2 6.60 15.61 21.86
CA GLU A 2 6.55 15.40 23.31
C GLU A 2 5.15 14.92 23.70
N GLY A 3 5.06 13.83 24.47
CA GLY A 3 3.81 13.24 24.95
C GLY A 3 3.27 12.05 24.15
N GLU A 4 3.88 11.70 23.01
CA GLU A 4 3.48 10.53 22.24
C GLU A 4 4.29 9.29 22.64
N ALA A 5 3.62 8.24 23.12
CA ALA A 5 4.27 7.02 23.63
C ALA A 5 4.79 6.09 22.52
N VAL A 6 4.28 6.22 21.29
CA VAL A 6 4.59 5.29 20.18
C VAL A 6 5.61 5.91 19.24
N ALA A 7 6.78 5.29 19.15
CA ALA A 7 7.74 5.59 18.09
C ALA A 7 7.23 5.05 16.74
N ARG A 8 7.34 5.85 15.67
CA ARG A 8 6.97 5.44 14.31
C ARG A 8 8.16 5.53 13.37
N CYS A 9 8.22 4.62 12.41
CA CYS A 9 9.16 4.71 11.31
C CYS A 9 8.80 5.91 10.41
N THR A 10 9.76 6.80 10.15
CA THR A 10 9.56 8.00 9.32
C THR A 10 9.66 7.72 7.81
N GLY A 11 9.96 6.47 7.43
CA GLY A 11 10.20 6.07 6.05
C GLY A 11 8.98 6.06 5.13
N GLY A 12 7.77 6.33 5.63
CA GLY A 12 6.55 6.47 4.83
C GLY A 12 6.42 5.40 3.74
N LEU A 13 6.18 5.83 2.49
CA LEU A 13 6.05 4.93 1.34
C LEU A 13 7.35 4.25 0.89
N ILE A 14 8.53 4.65 1.39
CA ILE A 14 9.79 3.95 1.12
C ILE A 14 9.88 2.67 1.96
N CYS A 15 9.34 2.68 3.18
CA CYS A 15 9.28 1.48 4.02
C CYS A 15 8.27 0.48 3.44
N GLY A 16 8.73 -0.71 3.03
CA GLY A 16 7.87 -1.73 2.43
C GLY A 16 6.67 -2.12 3.30
N ALA A 17 6.85 -2.21 4.63
CA ALA A 17 5.75 -2.50 5.55
C ALA A 17 4.68 -1.38 5.55
N GLN A 18 5.10 -0.13 5.61
CA GLN A 18 4.17 1.01 5.56
C GLN A 18 3.54 1.16 4.17
N ARG A 19 4.26 0.87 3.09
CA ARG A 19 3.72 0.89 1.73
C ARG A 19 2.61 -0.15 1.56
N LYS A 20 2.83 -1.39 2.00
CA LYS A 20 1.81 -2.46 1.99
C LYS A 20 0.56 -2.03 2.74
N GLU A 21 0.69 -1.59 3.98
CA GLU A 21 -0.46 -1.18 4.80
C GLU A 21 -1.16 0.08 4.26
N SER A 22 -0.40 1.04 3.73
CA SER A 22 -0.97 2.22 3.08
C SER A 22 -1.78 1.85 1.84
N LEU A 23 -1.31 0.91 1.02
CA LEU A 23 -2.02 0.44 -0.18
C LEU A 23 -3.25 -0.37 0.20
N LYS A 24 -3.16 -1.27 1.19
CA LYS A 24 -4.32 -2.00 1.73
C LYS A 24 -5.40 -1.06 2.25
N HIS A 25 -5.01 -0.02 2.98
CA HIS A 25 -5.96 1.00 3.43
C HIS A 25 -6.59 1.73 2.26
N PHE A 26 -5.80 2.16 1.28
CA PHE A 26 -6.26 2.89 0.09
C PHE A 26 -7.34 2.14 -0.67
N VAL A 27 -7.20 0.81 -0.83
CA VAL A 27 -8.14 -0.02 -1.59
C VAL A 27 -9.28 -0.60 -0.76
N SER A 28 -9.27 -0.38 0.56
CA SER A 28 -10.26 -0.94 1.49
C SER A 28 -11.68 -0.42 1.26
N ARG A 29 -12.66 -1.16 1.78
CA ARG A 29 -14.10 -0.88 1.62
C ARG A 29 -14.57 0.50 2.08
N ARG A 30 -13.88 1.11 3.04
CA ARG A 30 -14.21 2.47 3.54
C ARG A 30 -13.31 3.56 2.95
N ALA A 31 -12.48 3.20 1.97
CA ALA A 31 -11.62 4.10 1.22
C ALA A 31 -12.07 4.10 -0.25
N LEU A 32 -11.22 3.67 -1.19
CA LEU A 32 -11.57 3.64 -2.60
C LEU A 32 -12.46 2.45 -3.00
N ASP A 33 -12.59 1.43 -2.14
CA ASP A 33 -13.45 0.25 -2.35
C ASP A 33 -13.14 -0.49 -3.66
N VAL A 34 -11.89 -0.96 -3.81
CA VAL A 34 -11.44 -1.66 -5.02
C VAL A 34 -11.58 -3.17 -4.83
N ASP A 35 -12.65 -3.72 -5.38
CA ASP A 35 -12.91 -5.16 -5.38
C ASP A 35 -11.77 -5.96 -6.02
N GLY A 36 -11.44 -7.09 -5.42
CA GLY A 36 -10.39 -8.00 -5.88
C GLY A 36 -8.96 -7.62 -5.45
N MET A 37 -8.74 -6.42 -4.90
CA MET A 37 -7.40 -5.98 -4.46
C MET A 37 -7.07 -6.40 -3.02
N GLY A 38 -6.99 -7.71 -2.77
CA GLY A 38 -6.70 -8.28 -1.45
C GLY A 38 -5.21 -8.28 -1.06
N ASP A 39 -4.93 -8.60 0.20
CA ASP A 39 -3.60 -8.59 0.81
C ASP A 39 -2.52 -9.30 -0.03
N LYS A 40 -2.79 -10.51 -0.53
CA LYS A 40 -1.83 -11.29 -1.32
C LYS A 40 -1.46 -10.63 -2.64
N ILE A 41 -2.35 -9.83 -3.23
CA ILE A 41 -2.07 -9.11 -4.48
C ILE A 41 -1.21 -7.90 -4.16
N ILE A 42 -1.59 -7.10 -3.15
CA ILE A 42 -0.79 -5.97 -2.69
C ILE A 42 0.63 -6.39 -2.28
N ASP A 43 0.75 -7.50 -1.54
CA ASP A 43 2.05 -8.05 -1.13
C ASP A 43 2.94 -8.35 -2.34
N GLN A 44 2.41 -9.06 -3.34
CA GLN A 44 3.15 -9.36 -4.57
C GLN A 44 3.50 -8.11 -5.37
N LEU A 45 2.58 -7.14 -5.48
CA LEU A 45 2.83 -5.90 -6.21
C LEU A 45 3.94 -5.06 -5.56
N VAL A 46 4.00 -5.04 -4.23
CA VAL A 46 5.05 -4.33 -3.49
C VAL A 46 6.37 -5.10 -3.51
N GLU A 47 6.36 -6.41 -3.30
CA GLU A 47 7.57 -7.26 -3.30
C GLU A 47 8.25 -7.33 -4.67
N LYS A 48 7.47 -7.26 -5.75
CA LYS A 48 7.98 -7.19 -7.13
C LYS A 48 8.32 -5.76 -7.58
N GLU A 49 8.18 -4.77 -6.69
CA GLU A 49 8.39 -3.35 -6.99
C GLU A 49 7.55 -2.83 -8.18
N TYR A 50 6.38 -3.42 -8.42
CA TYR A 50 5.46 -2.96 -9.47
C TYR A 50 4.66 -1.73 -9.03
N VAL A 51 4.48 -1.54 -7.71
CA VAL A 51 3.72 -0.44 -7.13
C VAL A 51 4.54 0.22 -6.02
N HIS A 52 4.77 1.53 -6.16
CA HIS A 52 5.49 2.35 -5.18
C HIS A 52 4.55 3.33 -4.47
N THR A 53 3.52 3.75 -5.18
CA THR A 53 2.52 4.72 -4.72
C THR A 53 1.11 4.26 -5.10
N PRO A 54 0.05 4.76 -4.43
CA PRO A 54 -1.32 4.44 -4.82
C PRO A 54 -1.65 4.76 -6.29
N ALA A 55 -1.00 5.77 -6.88
CA ALA A 55 -1.22 6.16 -8.27
C ALA A 55 -0.79 5.07 -9.27
N ASP A 56 0.17 4.21 -8.91
CA ASP A 56 0.67 3.16 -9.79
C ASP A 56 -0.38 2.05 -10.00
N LEU A 57 -1.33 1.89 -9.08
CA LEU A 57 -2.44 0.93 -9.22
C LEU A 57 -3.27 1.19 -10.47
N PHE A 58 -3.43 2.46 -10.86
CA PHE A 58 -4.19 2.85 -12.04
C PHE A 58 -3.41 2.69 -13.35
N ARG A 59 -2.12 2.31 -13.27
CA ARG A 59 -1.26 2.05 -14.42
C ARG A 59 -1.10 0.56 -14.70
N LEU A 60 -1.62 -0.30 -13.82
CA LEU A 60 -1.60 -1.75 -14.02
C LEU A 60 -2.45 -2.14 -15.23
N THR A 61 -1.93 -3.06 -16.03
CA THR A 61 -2.64 -3.65 -17.18
C THR A 61 -2.96 -5.11 -16.88
N ALA A 62 -3.98 -5.65 -17.55
CA ALA A 62 -4.24 -7.09 -17.49
C ALA A 62 -3.01 -7.88 -18.00
N GLY A 63 -2.73 -9.01 -17.36
CA GLY A 63 -1.77 -9.98 -17.88
C GLY A 63 -2.31 -10.60 -19.17
N ASN A 64 -1.43 -10.78 -20.15
CA ASN A 64 -1.76 -11.42 -21.43
C ASN A 64 -2.22 -12.87 -21.27
#